data_AF-A0A7X0V304-F1
#
_entry.id   AF-A0A7X0V304-F1
#
_cell.length_a   1.000
_cell.length_b   1.000
_cell.length_c   1.000
_cell.angle_alpha   90.00
_cell.angle_beta   90.00
_cell.angle_gamma   90.00
#
_symmetry.space_group_name_H-M   'P 1'
#
loop_
_entity.id
_entity.type
_entity.pdbx_description
1 polymer ?
#
loop_
_entity_poly.entity_id
_entity_poly.type
_entity_poly.pdbx_seq_one_letter_code
_entity_poly.pdbx_strand_id
1 'polypeptide(L)'
;MDKEIISDEEMASRIRELILEVIELWSSKEAQLEYQKNVPFADVSAELFGQWDVLYNPDDRLFKMAFNASEQNLLSVFEKVLTREFTRVSPYNVPDIEQFVYTLEWREINKEAVALLKKLKN
;
A
#
# COMPACT_ATOMS: atom_id res chain seq x y z
N MET A 1 29.70 -4.43 -19.79
CA MET A 1 28.69 -4.82 -18.79
C MET A 1 27.38 -4.35 -19.38
N ASP A 2 26.75 -5.22 -20.17
CA ASP A 2 25.51 -4.90 -20.85
C ASP A 2 24.44 -4.74 -19.76
N LYS A 3 23.90 -3.53 -19.64
CA LYS A 3 22.73 -3.31 -18.80
C LYS A 3 21.59 -4.05 -19.50
N GLU A 4 21.11 -5.11 -18.86
CA GLU A 4 19.88 -5.79 -19.25
C GLU A 4 18.77 -4.74 -19.29
N ILE A 5 18.26 -4.46 -20.50
CA ILE A 5 17.15 -3.53 -20.68
C ILE A 5 15.91 -4.29 -20.26
N ILE A 6 15.45 -4.04 -19.03
CA ILE A 6 14.18 -4.57 -18.51
C ILE A 6 13.06 -4.02 -19.40
N SER A 7 12.16 -4.89 -19.86
CA SER A 7 11.05 -4.47 -20.72
C SER A 7 9.99 -3.69 -19.94
N ASP A 8 9.15 -2.94 -20.66
CA ASP A 8 8.02 -2.25 -20.03
C ASP A 8 7.03 -3.24 -19.40
N GLU A 9 6.86 -4.41 -20.00
CA GLU A 9 6.02 -5.48 -19.46
C GLU A 9 6.58 -6.03 -18.14
N GLU A 10 7.90 -6.24 -18.07
CA GLU A 10 8.57 -6.69 -16.84
C GLU A 10 8.45 -5.62 -15.75
N MET A 11 8.67 -4.35 -16.08
CA MET A 11 8.51 -3.24 -15.14
C MET A 11 7.06 -3.11 -14.65
N ALA A 12 6.08 -3.23 -15.55
CA ALA A 12 4.66 -3.22 -15.17
C ALA A 12 4.29 -4.41 -14.26
N SER A 13 4.84 -5.60 -14.53
CA SER A 13 4.66 -6.76 -13.65
C SER A 13 5.24 -6.50 -12.26
N ARG A 14 6.43 -5.88 -12.17
CA ARG A 14 7.03 -5.51 -10.88
C ARG A 14 6.22 -4.46 -10.12
N ILE A 15 5.69 -3.45 -10.81
CA ILE A 15 4.79 -2.47 -10.19
C ILE A 15 3.55 -3.18 -9.61
N ARG A 16 2.97 -4.11 -10.37
CA ARG A 16 1.82 -4.90 -9.91
C ARG A 16 2.14 -5.67 -8.64
N GLU A 17 3.28 -6.39 -8.63
CA GLU A 17 3.75 -7.15 -7.47
C GLU A 17 3.93 -6.26 -6.24
N LEU A 18 4.65 -5.14 -6.38
CA LEU A 18 4.92 -4.22 -5.25
C LEU A 18 3.64 -3.62 -4.66
N ILE A 19 2.69 -3.21 -5.52
CA ILE A 19 1.39 -2.71 -5.06
C ILE A 19 0.62 -3.82 -4.31
N LEU A 20 0.63 -5.06 -4.82
CA LEU A 20 -0.03 -6.18 -4.15
C LEU A 20 0.62 -6.49 -2.79
N GLU A 21 1.96 -6.47 -2.70
CA GLU A 21 2.69 -6.64 -1.43
C GLU A 21 2.32 -5.58 -0.39
N VAL A 22 2.23 -4.31 -0.81
CA VAL A 22 1.82 -3.21 0.07
C VAL A 22 0.36 -3.39 0.53
N ILE A 23 -0.55 -3.78 -0.37
CA ILE A 23 -1.95 -4.04 -0.01
C ILE A 23 -2.04 -5.24 0.94
N GLU A 24 -1.26 -6.29 0.71
CA GLU A 24 -1.18 -7.46 1.60
C GLU A 24 -0.70 -7.06 3.00
N LEU A 25 0.34 -6.22 3.08
CA LEU A 25 0.84 -5.69 4.34
C LEU A 25 -0.24 -4.85 5.04
N TRP A 26 -0.91 -3.93 4.34
CA TRP A 26 -2.04 -3.15 4.88
C TRP A 26 -3.20 -4.04 5.38
N SER A 27 -3.41 -5.19 4.76
CA SER A 27 -4.49 -6.12 5.09
C SER A 27 -4.23 -6.98 6.34
N SER A 28 -3.01 -6.99 6.88
CA SER A 28 -2.60 -7.88 7.97
C SER A 28 -1.99 -7.12 9.15
N LYS A 29 -2.73 -7.07 10.26
CA LYS A 29 -2.23 -6.54 11.53
C LYS A 29 -0.97 -7.29 11.98
N GLU A 30 -1.02 -8.61 11.89
CA GLU A 30 0.05 -9.49 12.35
C GLU A 30 1.33 -9.24 11.55
N ALA A 31 1.23 -9.05 10.23
CA ALA A 31 2.39 -8.76 9.38
C ALA A 31 3.02 -7.40 9.71
N GLN A 32 2.20 -6.37 9.97
CA GLN A 32 2.68 -5.03 10.32
C GLN A 32 3.42 -5.03 11.68
N LEU A 33 2.86 -5.72 12.67
CA LEU A 33 3.52 -5.86 13.98
C LEU A 33 4.80 -6.69 13.88
N GLU A 34 4.80 -7.74 13.07
CA GLU A 34 6.00 -8.54 12.84
C GLU A 34 7.08 -7.74 12.10
N TYR A 35 6.70 -6.86 11.17
CA TYR A 35 7.64 -5.97 10.49
C TYR A 35 8.38 -5.08 11.49
N GLN A 36 7.66 -4.47 12.44
CA GLN A 36 8.28 -3.63 13.47
C GLN A 36 9.25 -4.39 14.37
N LYS A 37 8.95 -5.66 14.70
CA LYS A 37 9.89 -6.49 15.48
C LYS A 37 11.18 -6.77 14.71
N ASN A 38 11.07 -6.99 13.41
CA ASN A 38 12.21 -7.27 12.56
C ASN A 38 13.07 -6.02 12.30
N VAL A 39 12.47 -4.84 12.35
CA VAL A 39 13.15 -3.55 12.15
C VAL A 39 12.79 -2.56 13.27
N PRO A 40 13.29 -2.74 14.52
CA PRO A 40 12.84 -1.99 15.69
C PRO A 40 13.08 -0.47 15.65
N PHE A 41 13.96 -0.02 14.76
CA PHE A 41 14.31 1.39 14.59
C PHE A 41 13.50 2.10 13.50
N ALA A 42 12.72 1.36 12.71
CA ALA A 42 11.83 1.93 11.71
C ALA A 42 10.53 2.43 12.36
N ASP A 43 9.98 3.51 11.84
CA ASP A 43 8.58 3.89 12.07
C ASP A 43 7.73 3.17 11.02
N VAL A 44 7.30 1.95 11.33
CA VAL A 44 6.53 1.12 10.38
C VAL A 44 5.23 1.81 9.99
N SER A 45 4.59 2.55 10.89
CA SER A 45 3.37 3.29 10.56
C SER A 45 3.64 4.33 9.46
N ALA A 46 4.69 5.15 9.61
CA ALA A 46 5.08 6.11 8.58
C ALA A 46 5.49 5.43 7.27
N GLU A 47 6.22 4.32 7.34
CA GLU A 47 6.62 3.56 6.16
C GLU A 47 5.44 3.01 5.37
N LEU A 48 4.38 2.52 6.02
CA LEU A 48 3.19 2.03 5.32
C LEU A 48 2.55 3.10 4.42
N PHE A 49 2.47 4.34 4.92
CA PHE A 49 1.99 5.47 4.13
C PHE A 49 2.98 5.86 3.04
N GLY A 50 4.28 5.91 3.36
CA GLY A 50 5.32 6.27 2.41
C GLY A 50 5.48 5.29 1.25
N GLN A 51 5.38 3.98 1.52
CA GLN A 51 5.40 2.93 0.50
C GLN A 51 4.26 3.12 -0.51
N TRP A 52 3.06 3.42 0.01
CA TRP A 52 1.91 3.68 -0.84
C TRP A 52 2.09 4.95 -1.69
N ASP A 53 2.52 6.06 -1.09
CA ASP A 53 2.76 7.34 -1.79
C ASP A 53 3.80 7.22 -2.92
N VAL A 54 4.84 6.39 -2.71
CA VAL A 54 5.87 6.13 -3.72
C VAL A 54 5.35 5.27 -4.87
N LEU A 55 4.50 4.28 -4.60
CA LEU A 55 4.08 3.29 -5.59
C LEU A 55 2.79 3.67 -6.33
N TYR A 56 1.86 4.34 -5.67
CA TYR A 56 0.57 4.70 -6.25
C TYR A 56 0.70 5.91 -7.17
N ASN A 57 0.94 5.65 -8.45
CA ASN A 57 1.03 6.68 -9.48
C ASN A 57 0.04 6.41 -10.62
N PRO A 58 -1.24 6.75 -10.46
CA PRO A 58 -2.30 6.38 -11.39
C PRO A 58 -2.15 7.01 -12.78
N ASP A 59 -1.31 8.05 -12.92
CA ASP A 59 -1.07 8.72 -14.19
C ASP A 59 0.12 8.17 -14.96
N ASP A 60 1.02 7.43 -14.30
CA ASP A 60 2.18 6.82 -14.92
C ASP A 60 1.80 5.74 -15.93
N ARG A 61 2.59 5.66 -17.00
CA ARG A 61 2.32 4.73 -18.10
C ARG A 61 2.50 3.28 -17.68
N LEU A 62 3.55 2.95 -16.92
CA LEU A 62 3.81 1.58 -16.48
C LEU A 62 2.79 1.15 -15.43
N PHE A 63 2.35 2.07 -14.57
CA PHE A 63 1.22 1.82 -13.66
C PHE A 63 -0.07 1.49 -14.42
N LYS A 64 -0.41 2.28 -15.45
CA LYS A 64 -1.58 2.02 -16.31
C LYS A 64 -1.47 0.70 -17.07
N MET A 65 -0.25 0.25 -17.38
CA MET A 65 -0.01 -1.08 -17.99
C MET A 65 -0.16 -2.22 -16.97
N ALA A 66 0.20 -2.00 -15.71
CA ALA A 66 0.17 -3.01 -14.64
C ALA A 66 -1.26 -3.42 -14.21
N PHE A 67 -2.24 -2.55 -14.43
CA PHE A 67 -3.60 -2.70 -13.95
C PHE A 67 -4.63 -2.38 -15.04
N ASN A 68 -5.67 -3.21 -15.15
CA ASN A 68 -6.79 -2.89 -16.02
C ASN A 68 -7.67 -1.77 -15.43
N ALA A 69 -8.59 -1.22 -16.22
CA ALA A 69 -9.43 -0.10 -15.80
C ALA A 69 -10.29 -0.38 -14.55
N SER A 70 -10.74 -1.62 -14.36
CA SER A 70 -11.51 -2.01 -13.17
C SER A 70 -10.62 -2.00 -11.93
N GLU A 71 -9.41 -2.56 -12.03
CA GLU A 71 -8.43 -2.57 -10.95
C GLU A 71 -7.96 -1.16 -10.59
N GLN A 72 -7.69 -0.31 -11.59
CA GLN A 72 -7.35 1.11 -11.36
C GLN A 72 -8.45 1.83 -10.56
N ASN A 73 -9.72 1.55 -10.88
CA ASN A 73 -10.84 2.11 -10.11
C ASN A 73 -10.87 1.58 -8.66
N LEU A 74 -10.59 0.28 -8.45
CA LEU A 74 -10.50 -0.29 -7.10
C LEU A 74 -9.35 0.32 -6.28
N LEU A 75 -8.18 0.49 -6.91
CA LEU A 75 -7.02 1.15 -6.29
C LEU A 75 -7.34 2.62 -5.93
N SER A 76 -8.06 3.33 -6.81
CA SER A 76 -8.51 4.71 -6.52
C SER A 76 -9.48 4.79 -5.34
N VAL A 77 -10.34 3.79 -5.14
CA VAL A 77 -11.23 3.73 -3.96
C VAL A 77 -10.41 3.56 -2.68
N PHE A 78 -9.42 2.66 -2.69
CA PHE A 78 -8.54 2.47 -1.55
C PHE A 78 -7.70 3.71 -1.25
N GLU A 79 -7.12 4.34 -2.27
CA GLU A 79 -6.41 5.63 -2.14
C GLU A 79 -7.28 6.68 -1.42
N LYS A 80 -8.55 6.83 -1.82
CA LYS A 80 -9.45 7.79 -1.18
C LYS A 80 -9.69 7.48 0.30
N VAL A 81 -9.79 6.19 0.66
CA VAL A 81 -9.90 5.78 2.08
C VAL A 81 -8.60 6.08 2.81
N LEU A 82 -7.46 5.71 2.25
CA LEU A 82 -6.14 5.91 2.84
C LEU A 82 -5.85 7.39 3.07
N THR A 83 -6.05 8.25 2.08
CA THR A 83 -5.90 9.70 2.21
C THR A 83 -6.88 10.30 3.22
N ARG A 84 -8.16 9.89 3.20
CA ARG A 84 -9.15 10.36 4.18
C ARG A 84 -8.74 10.02 5.60
N GLU A 85 -8.36 8.78 5.88
CA GLU A 85 -7.97 8.36 7.22
C GLU A 85 -6.61 8.95 7.63
N PHE A 86 -5.65 9.05 6.70
CA PHE A 86 -4.37 9.72 6.95
C PHE A 86 -4.58 11.16 7.44
N THR A 87 -5.46 11.94 6.80
CA THR A 87 -5.73 13.33 7.24
C THR A 87 -6.36 13.42 8.64
N ARG A 88 -6.96 12.36 9.16
CA ARG A 88 -7.50 12.31 10.54
C ARG A 88 -6.42 12.02 11.57
N VAL A 89 -5.41 11.24 11.20
CA VAL A 89 -4.28 10.87 12.09
C VAL A 89 -3.13 11.89 12.02
N SER A 90 -2.79 12.33 10.81
CA SER A 90 -1.68 13.24 10.48
C SER A 90 -1.60 14.54 11.31
N PRO A 91 -2.69 15.24 11.69
CA PRO A 91 -2.57 16.42 12.55
C PRO A 91 -1.97 16.13 13.94
N TYR A 92 -1.84 14.87 14.34
CA TYR A 92 -1.35 14.43 15.65
C TYR A 92 -0.07 13.59 15.60
N ASN A 93 0.61 13.52 14.44
CA ASN A 93 1.55 12.45 14.05
C ASN A 93 0.89 11.07 14.00
N VAL A 94 1.33 10.25 13.05
CA VAL A 94 0.91 8.85 13.00
C VAL A 94 1.51 8.13 14.21
N PRO A 95 0.71 7.45 15.07
CA PRO A 95 1.24 6.69 16.17
C PRO A 95 2.14 5.55 15.69
N ASP A 96 3.06 5.10 16.55
CA ASP A 96 3.81 3.86 16.31
C ASP A 96 2.85 2.70 15.99
N ILE A 97 3.29 1.75 15.18
CA ILE A 97 2.41 0.70 14.67
C ILE A 97 1.76 -0.13 15.77
N GLU A 98 2.45 -0.31 16.90
CA GLU A 98 1.95 -1.00 18.09
C GLU A 98 0.70 -0.34 18.69
N GLN A 99 0.52 0.96 18.47
CA GLN A 99 -0.65 1.73 18.88
C GLN A 99 -1.62 1.95 17.71
N PHE A 100 -1.09 2.24 16.52
CA PHE A 100 -1.88 2.59 15.34
C PHE A 100 -2.86 1.48 14.96
N VAL A 101 -2.46 0.20 15.07
CA VAL A 101 -3.30 -0.97 14.76
C VAL A 101 -4.55 -1.12 15.64
N TYR A 102 -4.71 -0.27 16.67
CA TYR A 102 -5.90 -0.25 17.54
C TYR A 102 -6.81 0.96 17.30
N THR A 103 -6.42 1.87 16.41
CA THR A 103 -7.20 3.06 16.06
C THR A 103 -8.40 2.74 15.17
N LEU A 104 -9.35 3.68 15.07
CA LEU A 104 -10.48 3.55 14.15
C LEU A 104 -10.02 3.76 12.70
N GLU A 105 -9.08 4.68 12.49
CA GLU A 105 -8.50 5.03 11.22
C GLU A 105 -7.79 3.83 10.58
N TRP A 106 -6.93 3.14 11.33
CA TRP A 106 -6.30 1.90 10.88
C TRP A 106 -7.33 0.83 10.52
N ARG A 107 -8.38 0.67 11.34
CA ARG A 107 -9.41 -0.36 11.11
C ARG A 107 -10.12 -0.15 9.78
N GLU A 108 -10.45 1.09 9.44
CA GLU A 108 -11.09 1.41 8.15
C GLU A 108 -10.13 1.17 6.98
N ILE A 109 -8.85 1.56 7.10
CA ILE A 109 -7.84 1.28 6.06
C ILE A 109 -7.66 -0.23 5.87
N ASN A 110 -7.42 -0.97 6.95
CA ASN A 110 -7.21 -2.42 6.93
C ASN A 110 -8.41 -3.14 6.31
N LYS A 111 -9.64 -2.79 6.71
CA LYS A 111 -10.86 -3.36 6.15
C LYS A 111 -10.95 -3.15 4.64
N GLU A 112 -10.64 -1.95 4.15
CA GLU A 112 -10.65 -1.68 2.71
C GLU A 112 -9.52 -2.41 1.99
N ALA A 113 -8.32 -2.51 2.58
CA ALA A 113 -7.21 -3.30 2.03
C ALA A 113 -7.57 -4.79 1.88
N VAL A 114 -8.21 -5.38 2.90
CA VAL A 114 -8.72 -6.77 2.85
C VAL A 114 -9.75 -6.94 1.73
N ALA A 115 -10.67 -5.98 1.58
CA ALA A 115 -11.69 -6.02 0.54
C ALA A 115 -11.10 -5.86 -0.87
N LEU A 116 -10.13 -4.95 -1.03
CA LEU A 116 -9.39 -4.72 -2.26
C LEU A 116 -8.62 -5.97 -2.68
N LEU A 117 -7.84 -6.56 -1.76
CA LEU A 117 -7.02 -7.74 -2.05
C LEU A 117 -7.87 -8.92 -2.55
N LYS A 118 -9.05 -9.12 -1.96
CA LYS A 118 -10.01 -10.15 -2.42
C LYS A 118 -10.50 -9.90 -3.84
N LYS A 119 -10.70 -8.63 -4.23
CA LYS A 119 -11.17 -8.27 -5.57
C LYS A 119 -10.06 -8.33 -6.63
N LEU A 120 -8.80 -8.08 -6.26
CA LEU A 120 -7.65 -8.15 -7.18
C LEU A 120 -7.15 -9.58 -7.44
N LYS A 121 -7.47 -10.53 -6.56
CA LYS A 121 -7.12 -11.96 -6.69
C LYS A 121 -8.19 -12.81 -7.38
N ASN A 122 -9.36 -12.23 -7.68
CA ASN A 122 -10.45 -12.88 -8.42
C ASN A 122 -10.42 -12.49 -9.89
#